data_AF-A0A950N3Y6-F1
#
_entry.id   AF-A0A950N3Y6-F1
#
_cell.length_a   1.000
_cell.length_b   1.000
_cell.length_c   1.000
_cell.angle_alpha   90.00
_cell.angle_beta   90.00
_cell.angle_gamma   90.00
#
_symmetry.space_group_name_H-M   'P 1'
#
loop_
_entity.id
_entity.type
_entity.pdbx_description
1 polymer ?
#
loop_
_entity_poly.entity_id
_entity_poly.type
_entity_poly.pdbx_seq_one_letter_code
_entity_poly.pdbx_strand_id
1 'polypeptide(L)'
;AAMREACGHAHLKAILGTGDLKTLRNVYAASTVAMQAGADFIKTSTGKEDVNATLPVSLVMVRALRDYRDRLGVDIGFKPAGGLRAAKDALAWLILMKEELGLPWMQPDLFRIGASGLLTDIERQLDHWATGRYSAAYRHPMA
;
A
#
# COMPACT_ATOMS: atom_id res chain seq x y z
N ALA A 1 -7.25 4.82 19.97
CA ALA A 1 -8.48 5.59 20.27
C ALA A 1 -8.29 7.09 20.05
N ALA A 2 -7.46 7.80 20.83
CA ALA A 2 -7.35 9.28 20.72
C ALA A 2 -7.09 9.82 19.29
N MET A 3 -6.16 9.21 18.54
CA MET A 3 -5.91 9.62 17.14
C MET A 3 -7.10 9.37 16.22
N ARG A 4 -7.83 8.26 16.43
CA ARG A 4 -9.04 7.91 15.67
C ARG A 4 -10.16 8.92 15.95
N GLU A 5 -10.38 9.24 17.22
CA GLU A 5 -11.37 10.23 17.64
C GLU A 5 -11.07 11.61 17.04
N ALA A 6 -9.81 12.05 17.13
CA ALA A 6 -9.37 13.33 16.57
C ALA A 6 -9.54 13.44 15.04
N CYS A 7 -9.54 12.31 14.31
CA CYS A 7 -9.76 12.31 12.86
C CYS A 7 -11.22 12.59 12.46
N GLY A 8 -12.20 12.41 13.36
CA GLY A 8 -13.61 12.53 13.01
C GLY A 8 -13.96 11.69 11.78
N HIS A 9 -14.51 12.32 10.75
CA HIS A 9 -14.88 11.69 9.47
C HIS A 9 -13.72 11.42 8.51
N ALA A 10 -12.51 11.93 8.77
CA ALA A 10 -11.36 11.75 7.88
C ALA A 10 -10.77 10.34 8.00
N HIS A 11 -10.20 9.80 6.92
CA HIS A 11 -9.57 8.47 6.99
C HIS A 11 -8.25 8.50 7.79
N LEU A 12 -8.12 7.64 8.81
CA LEU A 12 -6.89 7.43 9.57
C LEU A 12 -6.06 6.31 8.92
N LYS A 13 -4.84 6.65 8.51
CA LYS A 13 -3.86 5.70 7.96
C LYS A 13 -2.72 5.49 8.95
N ALA A 14 -2.64 4.32 9.56
CA ALA A 14 -1.59 3.98 10.52
C ALA A 14 -0.34 3.49 9.77
N ILE A 15 0.78 4.22 9.91
CA ILE A 15 2.07 3.83 9.35
C ILE A 15 2.81 3.00 10.38
N LEU A 16 3.18 1.76 10.04
CA LEU A 16 3.72 0.81 11.01
C LEU A 16 5.25 0.77 11.09
N GLY A 17 5.96 1.42 10.16
CA GLY A 17 7.42 1.40 10.12
C GLY A 17 7.95 -0.03 10.01
N THR A 18 7.39 -0.83 9.11
CA THR A 18 7.55 -2.29 9.12
C THR A 18 9.00 -2.79 9.01
N GLY A 19 9.91 -1.97 8.46
CA GLY A 19 11.35 -2.27 8.44
C GLY A 19 11.96 -2.39 9.84
N ASP A 20 11.44 -1.65 10.81
CA ASP A 20 11.95 -1.58 12.18
C ASP A 20 11.31 -2.61 13.11
N LEU A 21 10.27 -3.32 12.65
CA LEU A 21 9.55 -4.32 13.45
C LEU A 21 10.30 -5.65 13.58
N LYS A 22 11.41 -5.82 12.86
CA LYS A 22 12.37 -6.96 12.91
C LYS A 22 11.83 -8.31 12.46
N THR A 23 10.61 -8.68 12.83
CA THR A 23 10.02 -10.00 12.54
C THR A 23 8.64 -9.88 11.93
N LEU A 24 8.28 -10.84 11.08
CA LEU A 24 6.93 -10.90 10.49
C LEU A 24 5.84 -11.12 11.54
N ARG A 25 6.15 -11.77 12.66
CA ARG A 25 5.22 -11.89 13.80
C ARG A 25 4.87 -10.51 14.37
N ASN A 26 5.86 -9.64 14.53
CA ASN A 26 5.64 -8.27 15.00
C ASN A 26 4.87 -7.44 13.98
N VAL A 27 5.15 -7.61 12.68
CA VAL A 27 4.37 -6.96 11.60
C VAL A 27 2.89 -7.33 11.69
N TYR A 28 2.57 -8.62 11.83
CA TYR A 28 1.20 -9.08 11.99
C TYR A 28 0.56 -8.50 13.24
N ALA A 29 1.22 -8.59 14.40
CA ALA A 29 0.72 -8.07 15.66
C ALA A 29 0.46 -6.56 15.61
N ALA A 30 1.40 -5.78 15.05
CA ALA A 30 1.26 -4.34 14.88
C ALA A 30 0.09 -3.99 13.94
N SER A 31 -0.10 -4.76 12.87
CA SER A 31 -1.23 -4.58 11.94
C SER A 31 -2.56 -4.78 12.66
N THR A 32 -2.69 -5.87 13.40
CA THR A 32 -3.89 -6.19 14.17
C THR A 32 -4.19 -5.13 15.23
N VAL A 33 -3.18 -4.69 15.99
CA VAL A 33 -3.36 -3.65 17.00
C VAL A 33 -3.77 -2.31 16.37
N ALA A 34 -3.20 -1.94 15.23
CA ALA A 34 -3.56 -0.71 14.53
C ALA A 34 -5.04 -0.72 14.07
N MET A 35 -5.51 -1.85 13.53
CA MET A 35 -6.91 -2.02 13.15
C MET A 35 -7.85 -1.97 14.37
N GLN A 36 -7.51 -2.70 15.44
CA GLN A 36 -8.26 -2.66 16.70
C GLN A 36 -8.33 -1.26 17.31
N ALA A 37 -7.28 -0.44 17.11
CA ALA A 37 -7.25 0.94 17.55
C ALA A 37 -8.07 1.92 16.67
N GLY A 38 -8.64 1.43 15.56
CA GLY A 38 -9.55 2.16 14.67
C GLY A 38 -8.93 2.69 13.38
N ALA A 39 -7.77 2.18 12.93
CA ALA A 39 -7.21 2.61 11.66
C ALA A 39 -8.08 2.15 10.47
N ASP A 40 -8.41 3.05 9.55
CA ASP A 40 -9.12 2.69 8.31
C ASP A 40 -8.17 2.12 7.26
N PHE A 41 -6.87 2.42 7.39
CA PHE A 41 -5.81 1.84 6.58
C PHE A 41 -4.61 1.50 7.43
N ILE A 42 -3.99 0.36 7.13
CA ILE A 42 -2.62 0.08 7.57
C ILE A 42 -1.64 0.33 6.42
N LYS A 43 -0.53 0.98 6.74
CA LYS A 43 0.50 1.42 5.79
C LYS A 43 1.87 0.89 6.23
N THR A 44 2.67 0.43 5.27
CA THR A 44 3.97 -0.22 5.53
C THR A 44 4.99 0.71 6.19
N SER A 45 5.42 1.77 5.50
CA SER A 45 6.51 2.66 5.91
C SER A 45 6.23 4.12 5.53
N THR A 46 6.98 5.08 6.06
CA THR A 46 6.80 6.50 5.69
C THR A 46 7.29 6.79 4.27
N GLY A 47 8.20 5.97 3.75
CA GLY A 47 8.88 6.17 2.47
C GLY A 47 10.24 6.85 2.61
N LYS A 48 10.73 7.00 3.85
CA LYS A 48 11.99 7.68 4.19
C LYS A 48 12.99 6.75 4.88
N GLU A 49 12.57 5.53 5.20
CA GLU A 49 13.39 4.50 5.84
C GLU A 49 14.27 3.77 4.82
N ASP A 50 15.31 3.08 5.30
CA ASP A 50 16.18 2.26 4.45
C ASP A 50 15.43 1.06 3.86
N VAL A 51 14.58 0.43 4.67
CA VAL A 51 13.73 -0.69 4.26
C VAL A 51 12.27 -0.25 4.25
N ASN A 52 11.68 -0.22 3.06
CA ASN A 52 10.29 0.18 2.82
C ASN A 52 9.37 -1.03 2.56
N ALA A 53 8.31 -0.85 1.77
CA ALA A 53 7.42 -1.94 1.39
C ALA A 53 8.16 -3.07 0.67
N THR A 54 7.97 -4.30 1.15
CA THR A 54 8.37 -5.53 0.47
C THR A 54 7.16 -6.45 0.34
N LEU A 55 7.16 -7.35 -0.65
CA LEU A 55 6.06 -8.31 -0.83
C LEU A 55 5.88 -9.24 0.39
N PRO A 56 6.93 -9.80 1.04
CA PRO A 56 6.74 -10.65 2.21
C PRO A 56 6.08 -9.92 3.39
N VAL A 57 6.49 -8.68 3.66
CA VAL A 57 5.85 -7.84 4.69
C VAL A 57 4.41 -7.52 4.32
N SER A 58 4.18 -7.14 3.06
CA SER A 58 2.84 -6.81 2.55
C SER A 58 1.89 -8.00 2.66
N LEU A 59 2.33 -9.20 2.31
CA LEU A 59 1.55 -10.43 2.42
C LEU A 59 1.09 -10.67 3.87
N VAL A 60 1.97 -10.45 4.84
CA VAL A 60 1.63 -10.63 6.27
C VAL A 60 0.61 -9.59 6.73
N MET A 61 0.77 -8.33 6.33
CA MET A 61 -0.21 -7.28 6.64
C MET A 61 -1.56 -7.56 5.98
N VAL A 62 -1.56 -7.98 4.72
CA VAL A 62 -2.77 -8.32 3.94
C VAL A 62 -3.50 -9.52 4.55
N ARG A 63 -2.76 -10.53 5.04
CA ARG A 63 -3.37 -11.64 5.79
C ARG A 63 -3.96 -11.19 7.12
N ALA A 64 -3.34 -10.24 7.82
CA ALA A 64 -3.96 -9.65 9.00
C ALA A 64 -5.29 -8.97 8.67
N LEU A 65 -5.37 -8.24 7.53
CA LEU A 65 -6.65 -7.65 7.05
C LEU A 65 -7.71 -8.73 6.81
N ARG A 66 -7.35 -9.81 6.11
CA ARG A 66 -8.26 -10.93 5.84
C ARG A 66 -8.78 -11.54 7.14
N ASP A 67 -7.86 -11.88 8.05
CA ASP A 67 -8.22 -12.49 9.33
C ASP A 67 -9.09 -11.54 10.19
N TYR A 68 -8.86 -10.22 10.11
CA TYR A 68 -9.66 -9.22 10.80
C TYR A 68 -11.08 -9.15 10.23
N ARG A 69 -11.21 -9.11 8.90
CA ARG A 69 -12.51 -9.17 8.21
C ARG A 69 -13.25 -10.46 8.54
N ASP A 70 -12.59 -11.61 8.44
CA ASP A 70 -13.25 -12.91 8.65
C ASP A 70 -13.75 -13.06 10.10
N ARG A 71 -13.13 -12.36 11.06
CA ARG A 71 -13.54 -12.39 12.47
C ARG A 71 -14.59 -11.34 12.85
N LEU A 72 -14.53 -10.16 12.24
CA LEU A 72 -15.31 -8.99 12.69
C LEU A 72 -16.24 -8.40 11.63
N GLY A 73 -16.13 -8.84 10.37
CA GLY A 73 -16.91 -8.31 9.24
C GLY A 73 -16.56 -6.87 8.86
N VAL A 74 -15.37 -6.40 9.21
CA VAL A 74 -14.93 -5.02 8.95
C VAL A 74 -13.82 -5.01 7.91
N ASP A 75 -14.02 -4.21 6.86
CA ASP A 75 -13.07 -4.05 5.77
C ASP A 75 -12.13 -2.88 6.07
N ILE A 76 -10.83 -3.18 6.13
CA ILE A 76 -9.76 -2.19 6.36
C ILE A 76 -8.85 -2.12 5.12
N GLY A 77 -8.46 -0.91 4.75
CA GLY A 77 -7.62 -0.67 3.58
C GLY A 77 -6.13 -0.98 3.78
N PHE A 78 -5.44 -1.25 2.68
CA PHE A 78 -4.00 -1.45 2.64
C PHE A 78 -3.29 -0.36 1.83
N LYS A 79 -2.12 0.07 2.31
CA LYS A 79 -1.26 0.99 1.56
C LYS A 79 0.22 0.60 1.62
N PRO A 80 0.77 -0.11 0.62
CA PRO A 80 2.22 -0.23 0.49
C PRO A 80 2.81 1.15 0.15
N ALA A 81 3.95 1.49 0.75
CA ALA A 81 4.62 2.76 0.49
C ALA A 81 6.15 2.61 0.51
N GLY A 82 6.80 3.45 -0.30
CA GLY A 82 8.26 3.59 -0.37
C GLY A 82 8.91 2.58 -1.33
N GLY A 83 9.84 3.07 -2.15
CA GLY A 83 10.65 2.23 -3.05
C GLY A 83 10.01 1.82 -4.38
N LEU A 84 8.69 1.99 -4.55
CA LEU A 84 8.00 1.64 -5.80
C LEU A 84 8.21 2.73 -6.86
N ARG A 85 8.93 2.38 -7.94
CA ARG A 85 9.26 3.31 -9.04
C ARG A 85 8.81 2.84 -10.42
N ALA A 86 8.64 1.54 -10.64
CA ALA A 86 8.24 1.02 -11.95
C ALA A 86 6.79 0.48 -11.95
N ALA A 87 6.06 0.71 -13.05
CA ALA A 87 4.70 0.25 -13.28
C ALA A 87 4.59 -1.28 -13.17
N LYS A 88 5.62 -2.00 -13.64
CA LYS A 88 5.70 -3.46 -13.50
C LYS A 88 5.76 -3.92 -12.04
N ASP A 89 6.40 -3.15 -11.16
CA ASP A 89 6.51 -3.52 -9.75
C ASP A 89 5.13 -3.38 -9.09
N ALA A 90 4.36 -2.35 -9.46
CA ALA A 90 2.99 -2.16 -8.95
C ALA A 90 2.05 -3.33 -9.27
N LEU A 91 2.26 -4.04 -10.39
CA LEU A 91 1.49 -5.23 -10.74
C LEU A 91 1.61 -6.33 -9.68
N ALA A 92 2.79 -6.51 -9.07
CA ALA A 92 2.98 -7.53 -8.04
C ALA A 92 2.11 -7.29 -6.80
N TRP A 93 1.92 -6.02 -6.41
CA TRP A 93 1.00 -5.67 -5.33
C TRP A 93 -0.46 -5.82 -5.76
N LEU A 94 -0.82 -5.44 -6.99
CA LEU A 94 -2.18 -5.64 -7.49
C LEU A 94 -2.56 -7.13 -7.51
N ILE A 95 -1.64 -8.00 -7.93
CA ILE A 95 -1.81 -9.46 -7.89
C ILE A 95 -1.98 -9.91 -6.44
N LEU A 96 -1.09 -9.52 -5.53
CA LEU A 96 -1.20 -9.86 -4.10
C LEU A 96 -2.58 -9.49 -3.52
N MET A 97 -3.07 -8.27 -3.78
CA MET A 97 -4.37 -7.82 -3.29
C MET A 97 -5.51 -8.66 -3.87
N LYS A 98 -5.48 -8.92 -5.18
CA LYS A 98 -6.50 -9.71 -5.86
C LYS A 98 -6.57 -11.13 -5.31
N GLU A 99 -5.43 -11.79 -5.14
CA GLU A 99 -5.35 -13.18 -4.72
C GLU A 99 -5.72 -13.38 -3.23
N GLU A 100 -5.35 -12.46 -2.34
CA GLU A 100 -5.61 -12.64 -0.90
C GLU A 100 -6.96 -12.03 -0.44
N LEU A 101 -7.47 -10.98 -1.11
CA LEU A 101 -8.64 -10.21 -0.65
C LEU A 101 -9.71 -9.97 -1.72
N GLY A 102 -9.41 -10.19 -2.99
CA GLY A 102 -10.36 -10.07 -4.10
C GLY A 102 -10.52 -8.65 -4.66
N LEU A 103 -11.45 -8.50 -5.60
CA LEU A 103 -11.68 -7.27 -6.37
C LEU A 103 -12.04 -6.02 -5.53
N PRO A 104 -12.78 -6.10 -4.41
CA PRO A 104 -13.03 -4.91 -3.58
C PRO A 104 -11.74 -4.24 -3.09
N TRP A 105 -10.72 -5.03 -2.74
CA TRP A 105 -9.39 -4.53 -2.35
C TRP A 105 -8.49 -4.11 -3.51
N MET A 106 -9.05 -3.98 -4.71
CA MET A 106 -8.40 -3.30 -5.82
C MET A 106 -8.96 -1.88 -6.02
N GLN A 107 -9.95 -1.47 -5.22
CA GLN A 107 -10.59 -0.15 -5.32
C GLN A 107 -9.93 0.90 -4.41
N PRO A 108 -10.04 2.21 -4.72
CA PRO A 108 -9.34 3.28 -4.00
C PRO A 108 -9.74 3.43 -2.52
N ASP A 109 -10.90 2.96 -2.12
CA ASP A 109 -11.38 2.96 -0.73
C ASP A 109 -10.68 1.91 0.14
N LEU A 110 -10.11 0.85 -0.47
CA LEU A 110 -9.44 -0.24 0.25
C LEU A 110 -7.99 -0.47 -0.18
N PHE A 111 -7.52 0.13 -1.27
CA PHE A 111 -6.15 0.00 -1.72
C PHE A 111 -5.58 1.28 -2.31
N ARG A 112 -4.34 1.59 -1.91
CA ARG A 112 -3.59 2.74 -2.40
C ARG A 112 -2.12 2.38 -2.54
N ILE A 113 -1.44 2.85 -3.58
CA ILE A 113 0.02 2.78 -3.65
C ILE A 113 0.62 4.12 -3.19
N GLY A 114 1.51 4.07 -2.21
CA GLY A 114 2.29 5.22 -1.76
C GLY A 114 3.59 5.35 -2.56
N ALA A 115 3.56 6.17 -3.61
CA ALA A 115 4.72 6.40 -4.47
C ALA A 115 4.81 7.86 -4.90
N SER A 116 6.00 8.25 -5.37
CA SER A 116 6.28 9.56 -5.97
C SER A 116 6.70 9.40 -7.44
N GLY A 117 7.81 8.70 -7.70
CA GLY A 117 8.34 8.50 -9.06
C GLY A 117 7.54 7.52 -9.93
N LEU A 118 6.65 6.73 -9.34
CA LEU A 118 5.86 5.72 -10.07
C LEU A 118 4.91 6.35 -11.11
N LEU A 119 4.37 7.55 -10.83
CA LEU A 119 3.46 8.22 -11.76
C LEU A 119 4.13 8.46 -13.12
N THR A 120 5.34 8.99 -13.11
CA THR A 120 6.13 9.26 -14.31
C THR A 120 6.37 7.99 -15.12
N ASP A 121 6.70 6.86 -14.47
CA ASP A 121 6.89 5.61 -15.20
C ASP A 121 5.57 5.13 -15.83
N ILE A 122 4.45 5.18 -15.10
CA ILE A 122 3.13 4.82 -15.63
C ILE A 122 2.77 5.67 -16.86
N GLU A 123 2.92 7.00 -16.78
CA GLU A 123 2.63 7.91 -17.88
C GLU A 123 3.47 7.58 -19.12
N ARG A 124 4.75 7.25 -18.94
CA ARG A 124 5.64 6.84 -20.03
C ARG A 124 5.25 5.51 -20.65
N GLN A 125 4.83 4.52 -19.84
CA GLN A 125 4.34 3.24 -20.35
C GLN A 125 3.04 3.43 -21.16
N LEU A 126 2.13 4.29 -20.69
CA LEU A 126 0.89 4.61 -21.39
C LEU A 126 1.13 5.38 -22.69
N ASP A 127 2.04 6.36 -22.71
CA ASP A 127 2.43 7.10 -23.93
C ASP A 127 3.06 6.15 -24.96
N HIS A 128 3.93 5.24 -24.51
CA HIS A 128 4.50 4.23 -25.38
C HIS A 128 3.45 3.27 -25.94
N TRP A 129 2.52 2.81 -25.12
CA TRP A 129 1.41 1.95 -25.55
C TRP A 129 0.50 2.65 -26.58
N ALA A 130 0.20 3.93 -26.36
CA ALA A 130 -0.70 4.70 -27.23
C ALA A 130 -0.04 5.11 -28.56
N THR A 131 1.27 5.39 -28.56
CA THR A 131 1.97 6.01 -29.71
C THR A 131 2.97 5.09 -30.40
N GLY A 132 3.36 3.98 -29.77
CA GLY A 132 4.46 3.11 -30.21
C GLY A 132 5.85 3.73 -30.05
N ARG A 133 5.98 4.92 -29.43
CA ARG A 133 7.25 5.66 -29.30
C ARG A 133 7.58 5.90 -27.84
N TYR A 134 8.86 5.88 -27.48
CA TYR A 134 9.26 6.25 -26.12
C TYR A 134 9.01 7.74 -25.89
N SER A 135 8.54 8.07 -24.69
CA SER A 135 8.26 9.45 -24.34
C SER A 135 9.54 10.28 -24.25
N ALA A 136 9.49 11.47 -24.84
CA ALA A 136 10.59 12.42 -24.78
C ALA A 136 10.77 12.98 -23.35
N ALA A 137 12.02 13.28 -22.98
CA ALA A 137 12.35 13.77 -21.64
C ALA A 137 11.63 15.07 -21.26
N TYR A 138 11.31 15.94 -22.23
CA TYR A 138 10.57 17.18 -21.96
C TYR A 138 9.06 16.99 -21.74
N ARG A 139 8.50 15.83 -22.12
CA ARG A 139 7.08 15.50 -21.87
C ARG A 139 6.89 14.85 -20.52
N HIS A 140 7.69 13.82 -20.25
CA HIS A 140 7.71 13.10 -18.97
C HIS A 140 9.16 13.05 -18.47
N PRO A 141 9.59 14.04 -17.68
CA PRO A 141 10.96 14.12 -17.18
C PRO A 141 11.32 12.88 -16.35
N MET A 142 12.48 12.29 -16.58
CA MET A 142 13.02 11.26 -15.70
C MET A 142 13.64 11.95 -14.48
N ALA A 143 13.14 11.65 -13.29
CA ALA A 143 13.67 12.13 -12.01
C ALA A 143 14.87 11.31 -11.54
#